data_AF-A0A1E4TW92-F1
#
_entry.id   AF-A0A1E4TW92-F1
#
_cell.length_a   1.000
_cell.length_b   1.000
_cell.length_c   1.000
_cell.angle_alpha   90.00
_cell.angle_beta   90.00
_cell.angle_gamma   90.00
#
_symmetry.space_group_name_H-M   'P 1'
#
loop_
_entity.id
_entity.type
_entity.pdbx_description
1 polymer ?
#
loop_
_entity_poly.entity_id
_entity_poly.type
_entity_poly.pdbx_seq_one_letter_code
_entity_poly.pdbx_strand_id
1 'polypeptide(L)' 'MAGLALSEESKERIVKILDLTKTVAHYGWIPFVLYLGWKATPNRPHVVALLSPLPSV' A
#
# COMPACT_ATOMS: atom_id res chain seq x y z
N MET A 1 -10.17 -31.40 12.92
CA MET A 1 -9.60 -30.20 12.27
C MET A 1 -10.63 -29.68 11.28
N ALA A 2 -11.53 -28.79 11.72
CA ALA A 2 -12.51 -28.18 10.82
C ALA A 2 -11.79 -27.15 9.95
N GLY A 3 -11.22 -27.61 8.83
CA GLY A 3 -10.81 -26.70 7.77
C GLY A 3 -12.05 -25.95 7.31
N LEU A 4 -11.92 -24.62 7.14
CA LEU A 4 -12.97 -23.79 6.56
C LEU A 4 -13.41 -24.45 5.25
N ALA A 5 -14.56 -25.15 5.26
CA ALA A 5 -15.12 -25.79 4.09
C ALA A 5 -15.72 -24.71 3.20
N LEU A 6 -14.84 -23.94 2.57
CA LEU A 6 -15.20 -22.91 1.61
C LEU A 6 -15.60 -23.59 0.31
N SER A 7 -16.68 -23.12 -0.31
CA SER A 7 -16.99 -23.53 -1.69
C SER A 7 -15.81 -23.20 -2.60
N GLU A 8 -15.58 -24.00 -3.65
CA GLU A 8 -14.49 -23.75 -4.60
C GLU A 8 -14.57 -22.33 -5.20
N GLU A 9 -15.78 -21.82 -5.43
CA GLU A 9 -16.02 -20.43 -5.84
C GLU A 9 -15.51 -19.40 -4.82
N SER A 10 -15.76 -19.62 -3.52
CA SER A 10 -15.27 -18.72 -2.47
C SER A 10 -13.75 -18.75 -2.37
N LYS A 11 -13.15 -19.94 -2.55
CA LYS A 11 -11.71 -20.14 -2.56
C LYS A 11 -11.05 -19.40 -3.73
N GLU A 12 -11.59 -19.53 -4.93
CA GLU A 12 -11.09 -18.83 -6.12
C GLU A 12 -11.16 -17.30 -5.94
N ARG A 13 -12.27 -16.78 -5.40
CA ARG A 13 -12.40 -15.35 -5.11
C ARG A 13 -11.36 -14.87 -4.11
N ILE A 14 -11.11 -15.63 -3.04
CA ILE A 14 -10.09 -15.27 -2.04
C ILE A 14 -8.71 -15.24 -2.68
N VAL A 15 -8.35 -16.26 -3.45
CA VAL A 15 -7.05 -16.30 -4.16
C VAL A 15 -6.90 -15.08 -5.06
N LYS A 16 -7.93 -14.73 -5.84
CA LYS A 16 -7.92 -13.55 -6.70
C LYS A 16 -7.74 -12.23 -5.93
N ILE A 17 -8.40 -12.10 -4.78
CA ILE A 17 -8.24 -10.92 -3.91
C ILE A 17 -6.81 -10.87 -3.36
N LEU A 18 -6.26 -11.99 -2.90
CA LEU A 18 -4.90 -12.05 -2.37
C LEU A 18 -3.85 -11.69 -3.42
N ASP A 19 -4.01 -12.15 -4.66
CA ASP A 19 -3.11 -11.79 -5.77
C ASP A 19 -3.17 -10.29 -6.09
N LEU A 20 -4.38 -9.70 -6.06
CA LEU A 20 -4.55 -8.26 -6.19
C LEU A 20 -3.90 -7.52 -5.00
N THR A 21 -4.14 -7.97 -3.76
CA THR A 21 -3.56 -7.38 -2.55
C THR A 21 -2.03 -7.42 -2.60
N LYS A 22 -1.43 -8.51 -3.06
CA LYS A 22 0.03 -8.62 -3.24
C LYS A 22 0.54 -7.54 -4.19
N THR A 23 -0.14 -7.33 -5.31
CA THR A 23 0.22 -6.31 -6.31
C THR A 23 0.09 -4.90 -5.74
N VAL A 24 -1.05 -4.62 -5.09
CA VAL A 24 -1.30 -3.32 -4.45
C VAL A 24 -0.29 -3.03 -3.34
N ALA A 25 0.03 -4.01 -2.50
CA ALA A 25 1.01 -3.84 -1.44
C ALA A 25 2.40 -3.59 -2.02
N HIS A 26 2.83 -4.36 -3.03
CA HIS A 26 4.16 -4.23 -3.62
C HIS A 26 4.40 -2.84 -4.22
N TYR A 27 3.47 -2.33 -5.02
CA TYR A 27 3.62 -1.04 -5.69
C TYR A 27 3.13 0.15 -4.85
N GLY A 28 2.16 -0.09 -3.96
CA GLY A 28 1.53 0.95 -3.15
C GLY A 28 2.24 1.25 -1.83
N TRP A 29 3.13 0.37 -1.35
CA TRP A 29 3.77 0.54 -0.05
C TRP A 29 4.53 1.85 0.09
N ILE A 30 5.45 2.14 -0.83
CA ILE A 30 6.27 3.37 -0.79
C ILE A 30 5.40 4.63 -0.90
N PRO A 31 4.50 4.77 -1.91
CA PRO A 31 3.59 5.91 -1.98
C PRO A 31 2.75 6.11 -0.72
N PHE A 32 2.27 5.01 -0.11
CA PHE A 32 1.45 5.08 1.09
C PHE A 32 2.22 5.61 2.30
N VAL A 33 3.43 5.11 2.54
CA VAL A 33 4.29 5.61 3.64
C VAL A 33 4.64 7.08 3.43
N LEU A 34 5.00 7.47 2.21
CA LEU A 34 5.28 8.87 1.88
C LEU A 34 4.07 9.77 2.13
N TYR A 35 2.87 9.32 1.73
CA TYR A 35 1.63 10.05 1.97
C TYR A 35 1.36 10.26 3.46
N LEU A 36 1.53 9.22 4.29
CA LEU A 36 1.35 9.33 5.74
C LEU A 36 2.31 10.35 6.36
N GLY A 37 3.60 10.28 6.00
CA GLY A 37 4.62 11.23 6.48
C GLY A 37 4.36 12.67 6.03
N TRP A 38 3.98 12.85 4.77
CA TRP A 38 3.59 14.14 4.21
C TRP A 38 2.38 14.74 4.92
N LYS A 39 1.34 13.93 5.18
CA LYS A 39 0.11 14.35 5.86
C LYS A 39 0.36 14.76 7.32
N ALA A 40 1.26 14.08 8.01
CA ALA A 40 1.61 14.33 9.41
C ALA A 40 2.51 15.56 9.59
N THR A 41 3.21 15.99 8.53
CA THR A 41 4.14 17.13 8.58
C THR A 41 3.39 18.46 8.38
N PRO A 42 3.58 19.47 9.27
CA PRO A 42 2.89 20.77 9.14
C PRO A 42 3.18 21.51 7.82
N ASN A 43 4.43 21.45 7.34
CA ASN A 43 4.89 22.21 6.18
C ASN A 43 4.64 21.51 4.83
N ARG A 44 3.95 20.35 4.82
CA ARG A 44 3.49 19.58 3.64
C ARG A 44 4.27 19.87 2.33
N PRO A 45 5.52 19.40 2.22
CA PRO A 45 6.41 19.78 1.11
C PRO A 45 5.82 19.35 -0.24
N HIS A 46 6.17 20.07 -1.31
CA HIS A 46 5.82 19.66 -2.67
C HIS A 46 6.63 18.41 -3.08
N VAL A 47 6.18 17.71 -4.13
CA VAL A 47 6.72 16.39 -4.51
C VAL A 47 8.23 16.41 -4.78
N VAL A 48 8.75 17.46 -5.42
CA VAL A 48 10.19 17.60 -5.69
C VAL A 48 10.98 17.68 -4.39
N ALA A 49 10.58 18.52 -3.44
CA ALA A 49 11.22 18.61 -2.13
C ALA A 49 11.09 17.30 -1.32
N LEU A 50 9.97 16.57 -1.44
CA LEU A 50 9.77 15.30 -0.75
C LEU A 50 10.71 14.19 -1.25
N LEU A 51 11.07 14.20 -2.54
CA LEU A 51 11.93 13.20 -3.16
C LEU A 51 13.40 13.65 -3.27
N SER A 52 13.66 14.94 -3.10
CA SER A 52 14.98 15.52 -3.19
C SER A 52 15.82 15.15 -1.96
N PRO A 53 17.07 14.68 -2.15
CA PRO A 53 18.02 14.52 -1.04
C PRO A 53 18.64 15.86 -0.62
N LEU A 54 18.41 16.94 -1.37
CA LEU A 54 18.96 18.26 -1.11
C LEU A 54 18.11 19.01 -0.07
N PRO A 55 18.74 19.81 0.81
CA PRO A 55 18.01 20.67 1.73
C PRO A 55 17.08 21.62 0.97
N SER A 56 15.78 21.46 1.17
CA SER A 56 14.78 22.43 0.74
C SER A 56 14.56 23.42 1.88
N VAL A 57 14.88 24.69 1.63
CA VAL A 57 14.59 25.82 2.54
C VAL A 57 13.09 26.08 2.67
#